data_AF-A0A7X5RCY0-F1
#
_entry.id   AF-A0A7X5RCY0-F1
#
_cell.length_a   1.000
_cell.length_b   1.000
_cell.length_c   1.000
_cell.angle_alpha   90.00
_cell.angle_beta   90.00
_cell.angle_gamma   90.00
#
_symmetry.space_group_name_H-M   'P 1'
#
loop_
_entity.id
_entity.type
_entity.pdbx_description
1 polymer ?
#
loop_
_entity_poly.entity_id
_entity_poly.type
_entity_poly.pdbx_seq_one_letter_code
_entity_poly.pdbx_strand_id
1 'polypeptide(L)'
;MIEISYDRNMLEQVERRLGRMKSEAPKALKNAINQTAKQARKDLATEAQKTYTVKTGRFNKAMRIKNATPSRLEATIKATGKVMGLKDFKVSPATMRTGENRPEVVKAKVLKSGGMKPLQMGSLKAFVTKFASGHVAVAQRRGGERKPIKTFSANSIPVMLGNEKRVYGVVKPHIKENLKRNVQAQVTKILEG
;
A
#
# COMPACT_ATOMS: atom_id res chain seq x y z
N MET A 1 2.83 9.63 5.71
CA MET A 1 4.25 9.17 5.77
C MET A 1 4.36 8.26 6.98
N ILE A 2 5.13 7.18 6.93
CA ILE A 2 5.39 6.33 8.10
C ILE A 2 6.85 6.51 8.46
N GLU A 3 7.12 6.88 9.71
CA GLU A 3 8.47 7.01 10.25
C GLU A 3 8.77 5.82 11.17
N ILE A 4 9.97 5.28 11.05
CA ILE A 4 10.52 4.23 11.89
C ILE A 4 11.85 4.77 12.42
N SER A 5 11.85 5.23 13.66
CA SER A 5 13.00 5.85 14.31
C SER A 5 13.29 5.21 15.66
N TYR A 6 14.53 5.44 16.10
CA TYR A 6 15.01 5.16 17.45
C TYR A 6 15.36 6.50 18.13
N ASP A 7 15.09 6.62 19.43
CA ASP A 7 15.45 7.79 20.24
C ASP A 7 16.86 7.65 20.89
N ARG A 8 17.36 8.74 21.50
CA ARG A 8 18.65 8.74 22.21
C ARG A 8 18.69 7.75 23.37
N ASN A 9 17.59 7.60 24.11
CA ASN A 9 17.52 6.73 25.27
C ASN A 9 17.72 5.25 24.90
N MET A 10 17.24 4.85 23.74
CA MET A 10 17.42 3.50 23.23
C MET A 10 18.80 3.26 22.61
N LEU A 11 19.45 4.28 22.04
CA LEU A 11 20.85 4.18 21.61
C LEU A 11 21.75 3.86 22.82
N GLU A 12 21.59 4.59 23.92
CA GLU A 12 22.32 4.32 25.15
C GLU A 12 22.10 2.90 25.67
N GLN A 13 20.87 2.38 25.58
CA GLN A 13 20.56 1.00 25.99
C GLN A 13 21.32 -0.02 25.13
N VAL A 14 21.41 0.20 23.82
CA VAL A 14 22.17 -0.67 22.92
C VAL A 14 23.67 -0.55 23.19
N GLU A 15 24.18 0.66 23.39
CA GLU A 15 25.59 0.89 23.75
C GLU A 15 25.96 0.19 25.07
N ARG A 16 25.11 0.28 26.09
CA ARG A 16 25.30 -0.41 27.38
C ARG A 16 25.34 -1.92 27.20
N ARG A 17 24.45 -2.48 26.37
CA ARG A 17 24.43 -3.92 26.07
C ARG A 17 25.67 -4.39 25.30
N LEU A 18 26.20 -3.55 24.42
CA LEU A 18 27.39 -3.86 23.63
C LEU A 18 28.71 -3.66 24.40
N GLY A 19 28.70 -2.92 25.51
CA GLY A 19 29.86 -2.75 26.38
C GLY A 19 31.08 -2.22 25.63
N ARG A 20 32.13 -3.06 25.52
CA ARG A 20 33.37 -2.72 24.79
C ARG A 20 33.13 -2.46 23.30
N MET A 21 32.04 -2.98 22.73
CA MET A 21 31.66 -2.84 21.32
C MET A 21 30.65 -1.71 21.07
N LYS A 22 30.50 -0.76 22.01
CA LYS A 22 29.53 0.36 21.90
C LYS A 22 29.62 1.14 20.59
N SER A 23 30.79 1.22 19.96
CA SER A 23 30.99 1.89 18.65
C SER A 23 30.19 1.24 17.51
N GLU A 24 29.79 -0.02 17.64
CA GLU A 24 28.95 -0.73 16.67
C GLU A 24 27.45 -0.43 16.83
N ALA A 25 27.02 0.22 17.94
CA ALA A 25 25.61 0.48 18.22
C ALA A 25 24.88 1.23 17.09
N PRO A 26 25.41 2.32 16.49
CA PRO A 26 24.75 3.02 15.40
C PRO A 26 24.54 2.14 14.16
N LYS A 27 25.49 1.24 13.87
CA LYS A 27 25.42 0.29 12.76
C LYS A 27 24.36 -0.78 13.02
N ALA A 28 24.31 -1.33 14.23
CA ALA A 28 23.30 -2.30 14.65
C ALA A 28 21.90 -1.71 14.49
N LEU A 29 21.68 -0.51 15.02
CA LEU A 29 20.41 0.21 14.96
C LEU A 29 20.01 0.55 13.53
N LYS A 30 20.93 1.10 12.73
CA LYS A 30 20.70 1.37 11.30
C LYS A 30 20.22 0.11 10.57
N ASN A 31 20.88 -1.03 10.79
CA ASN A 31 20.51 -2.29 10.14
C ASN A 31 19.13 -2.77 10.59
N ALA A 32 18.85 -2.73 11.90
CA ALA A 32 17.56 -3.11 12.45
C ALA A 32 16.42 -2.23 11.92
N ILE A 33 16.59 -0.90 11.89
CA ILE A 33 15.60 0.04 11.36
C ILE A 33 15.32 -0.25 9.88
N ASN A 34 16.38 -0.42 9.07
CA ASN A 34 16.22 -0.69 7.65
C ASN A 34 15.55 -2.05 7.38
N GLN A 35 15.85 -3.07 8.18
CA GLN A 35 15.18 -4.36 8.12
C GLN A 35 13.70 -4.23 8.47
N THR A 36 13.38 -3.51 9.54
CA THR A 36 11.99 -3.21 9.94
C THR A 36 11.26 -2.42 8.87
N ALA A 37 11.87 -1.44 8.23
CA ALA A 37 11.24 -0.68 7.15
C ALA A 37 10.89 -1.56 5.94
N LYS A 38 11.76 -2.51 5.60
CA LYS A 38 11.49 -3.50 4.53
C LYS A 38 10.33 -4.42 4.91
N GLN A 39 10.30 -4.93 6.15
CA GLN A 39 9.19 -5.74 6.67
C GLN A 39 7.88 -4.94 6.67
N ALA A 40 7.89 -3.74 7.24
CA ALA A 40 6.73 -2.84 7.28
C ALA A 40 6.13 -2.58 5.88
N ARG A 41 6.97 -2.29 4.88
CA ARG A 41 6.51 -2.12 3.49
C ARG A 41 5.83 -3.39 2.95
N LYS A 42 6.40 -4.58 3.22
CA LYS A 42 5.83 -5.86 2.80
C LYS A 42 4.50 -6.13 3.50
N ASP A 43 4.44 -5.89 4.80
CA ASP A 43 3.27 -6.14 5.64
C ASP A 43 2.11 -5.21 5.24
N LEU A 44 2.40 -3.92 5.00
CA LEU A 44 1.43 -2.96 4.48
C LEU A 44 0.86 -3.37 3.12
N ALA A 45 1.71 -3.78 2.19
CA ALA A 45 1.26 -4.24 0.88
C ALA A 45 0.41 -5.51 0.98
N THR A 46 0.79 -6.42 1.86
CA THR A 46 0.08 -7.68 2.11
C THR A 46 -1.29 -7.42 2.74
N GLU A 47 -1.35 -6.58 3.77
CA GLU A 47 -2.60 -6.27 4.48
C GLU A 47 -3.55 -5.44 3.61
N ALA A 48 -3.02 -4.50 2.82
CA ALA A 48 -3.79 -3.81 1.80
C ALA A 48 -4.33 -4.79 0.74
N GLN A 49 -3.54 -5.78 0.33
CA GLN A 49 -3.99 -6.82 -0.60
C GLN A 49 -5.08 -7.70 -0.01
N LYS A 50 -5.07 -8.00 1.30
CA LYS A 50 -6.16 -8.73 1.96
C LYS A 50 -7.44 -7.90 2.02
N THR A 51 -7.32 -6.59 2.14
CA THR A 51 -8.47 -5.67 2.26
C THR A 51 -9.09 -5.28 0.91
N TYR A 52 -8.27 -4.99 -0.11
CA TYR A 52 -8.72 -4.41 -1.38
C TYR A 52 -8.51 -5.37 -2.55
N THR A 53 -9.25 -5.16 -3.65
CA THR A 53 -9.16 -5.99 -4.87
C THR A 53 -8.08 -5.53 -5.85
N VAL A 54 -7.33 -4.48 -5.52
CA VAL A 54 -6.14 -4.02 -6.28
C VAL A 54 -5.07 -5.12 -6.28
N LYS A 55 -4.11 -5.08 -7.20
CA LYS A 55 -2.97 -6.03 -7.25
C LYS A 55 -1.82 -5.58 -6.34
N THR A 56 -1.16 -6.53 -5.65
CA THR A 56 -0.08 -6.25 -4.67
C THR A 56 1.06 -5.42 -5.26
N GLY A 57 1.44 -5.70 -6.51
CA GLY A 57 2.52 -4.98 -7.19
C GLY A 57 2.28 -3.47 -7.30
N ARG A 58 1.02 -3.01 -7.30
CA ARG A 58 0.68 -1.58 -7.29
C ARG A 58 1.01 -0.93 -5.95
N PHE A 59 0.68 -1.58 -4.84
CA PHE A 59 1.02 -1.11 -3.49
C PHE A 59 2.54 -1.00 -3.30
N ASN A 60 3.29 -2.03 -3.71
CA ASN A 60 4.74 -2.02 -3.62
C ASN A 60 5.38 -0.88 -4.40
N LYS A 61 4.92 -0.62 -5.64
CA LYS A 61 5.45 0.47 -6.48
C LYS A 61 5.14 1.87 -5.92
N ALA A 62 4.03 2.01 -5.21
CA ALA A 62 3.61 3.27 -4.62
C ALA A 62 4.41 3.68 -3.35
N MET A 63 5.04 2.71 -2.68
CA MET A 63 5.82 2.93 -1.46
C MET A 63 7.32 2.99 -1.74
N ARG A 64 7.97 4.08 -1.32
CA ARG A 64 9.43 4.26 -1.33
C ARG A 64 9.96 4.31 0.09
N ILE A 65 11.04 3.56 0.34
CA ILE A 65 11.77 3.59 1.61
C ILE A 65 12.95 4.54 1.47
N LYS A 66 13.07 5.50 2.38
CA LYS A 66 14.33 6.21 2.65
C LYS A 66 14.99 5.49 3.82
N ASN A 67 16.17 4.93 3.60
CA ASN A 67 16.88 4.15 4.60
C ASN A 67 17.49 5.04 5.69
N ALA A 68 17.62 4.46 6.88
CA ALA A 68 18.42 4.98 7.97
C ALA A 68 19.92 4.89 7.65
N THR A 69 20.68 5.80 8.26
CA THR A 69 22.15 5.87 8.22
C THR A 69 22.69 5.84 9.66
N PRO A 70 23.98 5.55 9.88
CA PRO A 70 24.54 5.60 11.24
C PRO A 70 24.39 6.98 11.91
N SER A 71 24.43 8.06 11.14
CA SER A 71 24.23 9.43 11.65
C SER A 71 22.76 9.86 11.76
N ARG A 72 21.85 9.13 11.09
CA ARG A 72 20.40 9.36 11.15
C ARG A 72 19.66 8.03 11.28
N LEU A 73 19.37 7.68 12.54
CA LEU A 73 18.68 6.46 12.95
C LEU A 73 17.16 6.54 12.72
N GLU A 74 16.78 6.84 11.48
CA GLU A 74 15.40 7.02 11.05
C GLU A 74 15.27 6.52 9.60
N ALA A 75 14.30 5.63 9.37
CA ALA A 75 13.84 5.29 8.04
C ALA A 75 12.41 5.79 7.84
N THR A 76 12.09 6.20 6.61
CA THR A 76 10.74 6.65 6.27
C THR A 76 10.18 5.84 5.11
N ILE A 77 8.88 5.56 5.18
CA ILE A 77 8.11 4.98 4.09
C ILE A 77 7.15 6.05 3.57
N LYS A 78 7.38 6.51 2.34
CA LYS A 78 6.53 7.48 1.66
C LYS A 78 5.68 6.74 0.63
N ALA A 79 4.37 6.70 0.86
CA ALA A 79 3.40 6.25 -0.13
C ALA A 79 2.95 7.43 -1.00
N THR A 80 2.98 7.26 -2.31
CA THR A 80 2.52 8.26 -3.29
C THR A 80 1.63 7.60 -4.33
N GLY A 81 0.67 8.35 -4.87
CA GLY A 81 -0.20 7.83 -5.92
C GLY A 81 -1.42 8.70 -6.12
N LYS A 82 -1.83 8.84 -7.37
CA LYS A 82 -3.07 9.52 -7.75
C LYS A 82 -4.31 8.68 -7.42
N VAL A 83 -5.47 9.30 -7.50
CA VAL A 83 -6.77 8.63 -7.47
C VAL A 83 -6.78 7.51 -8.51
N MET A 84 -7.27 6.34 -8.11
CA MET A 84 -7.27 5.16 -8.98
C MET A 84 -8.55 5.10 -9.80
N GLY A 85 -8.46 4.56 -11.02
CA GLY A 85 -9.64 4.25 -11.81
C GLY A 85 -10.29 2.98 -11.25
N LEU A 86 -11.61 2.87 -11.34
CA LEU A 86 -12.32 1.67 -10.88
C LEU A 86 -11.88 0.41 -11.64
N LYS A 87 -11.33 0.57 -12.85
CA LYS A 87 -10.73 -0.50 -13.67
C LYS A 87 -9.52 -1.18 -13.03
N ASP A 88 -8.82 -0.49 -12.12
CA ASP A 88 -7.69 -1.05 -11.38
C ASP A 88 -8.13 -1.97 -10.23
N PHE A 89 -9.42 -1.98 -9.92
CA PHE A 89 -10.08 -2.89 -8.97
C PHE A 89 -10.76 -4.05 -9.72
N LYS A 90 -11.41 -4.96 -8.98
CA LYS A 90 -12.18 -6.05 -9.59
C LYS A 90 -13.43 -5.49 -10.28
N VAL A 91 -13.51 -5.69 -11.59
CA VAL A 91 -14.62 -5.30 -12.48
C VAL A 91 -15.05 -6.50 -13.30
N SER A 92 -16.35 -6.68 -13.51
CA SER A 92 -16.91 -7.72 -14.36
C SER A 92 -18.08 -7.20 -15.21
N PRO A 93 -18.07 -7.40 -16.54
CA PRO A 93 -16.93 -7.90 -17.33
C PRO A 93 -15.73 -6.95 -17.28
N ALA A 94 -14.52 -7.50 -17.27
CA ALA A 94 -13.29 -6.72 -17.12
C ALA A 94 -12.81 -6.08 -18.43
N THR A 95 -13.32 -6.53 -19.57
CA THR A 95 -12.95 -6.09 -20.93
C THR A 95 -14.13 -5.37 -21.59
N MET A 96 -13.82 -4.53 -22.57
CA MET A 96 -14.83 -3.90 -23.40
C MET A 96 -15.53 -4.97 -24.24
N ARG A 97 -16.86 -4.96 -24.23
CA ARG A 97 -17.71 -5.84 -25.04
C ARG A 97 -18.77 -5.02 -25.75
N THR A 98 -19.04 -5.34 -27.01
CA THR A 98 -19.91 -4.59 -27.92
C THR A 98 -20.87 -5.54 -28.66
N GLY A 99 -21.88 -4.97 -29.33
CA GLY A 99 -22.89 -5.76 -30.06
C GLY A 99 -23.66 -6.68 -29.13
N GLU A 100 -23.93 -7.89 -29.59
CA GLU A 100 -24.63 -8.96 -28.87
C GLU A 100 -23.91 -9.36 -27.56
N ASN A 101 -22.58 -9.22 -27.51
CA ASN A 101 -21.78 -9.53 -26.33
C ASN A 101 -21.82 -8.43 -25.25
N ARG A 102 -22.55 -7.34 -25.48
CA ARG A 102 -22.61 -6.21 -24.55
C ARG A 102 -23.33 -6.65 -23.26
N PRO A 103 -22.68 -6.54 -22.09
CA PRO A 103 -23.31 -6.93 -20.84
C PRO A 103 -24.52 -6.06 -20.53
N GLU A 104 -25.49 -6.65 -19.84
CA GLU A 104 -26.61 -5.93 -19.25
C GLU A 104 -26.13 -4.88 -18.25
N VAL A 105 -25.17 -5.23 -17.38
CA VAL A 105 -24.58 -4.31 -16.40
C VAL A 105 -23.12 -4.64 -16.13
N VAL A 106 -22.28 -3.60 -15.97
CA VAL A 106 -20.93 -3.76 -15.42
C VAL A 106 -21.01 -3.68 -13.89
N LYS A 107 -20.38 -4.64 -13.22
CA LYS A 107 -20.27 -4.69 -11.76
C LYS A 107 -18.84 -4.42 -11.33
N ALA A 108 -18.65 -3.85 -10.14
CA ALA A 108 -17.32 -3.67 -9.54
C ALA A 108 -17.31 -3.90 -8.04
N LYS A 109 -16.11 -4.20 -7.50
CA LYS A 109 -15.87 -4.43 -6.08
C LYS A 109 -14.53 -3.85 -5.67
N VAL A 110 -14.54 -2.94 -4.68
CA VAL A 110 -13.35 -2.28 -4.14
C VAL A 110 -12.75 -3.07 -2.98
N LEU A 111 -13.55 -3.34 -1.94
CA LEU A 111 -13.16 -4.13 -0.79
C LEU A 111 -13.33 -5.62 -1.07
N LYS A 112 -12.40 -6.47 -0.62
CA LYS A 112 -12.50 -7.93 -0.75
C LYS A 112 -13.63 -8.55 0.08
N SER A 113 -14.04 -7.91 1.18
CA SER A 113 -15.15 -8.40 2.01
C SER A 113 -16.54 -8.16 1.40
N GLY A 114 -16.70 -7.16 0.52
CA GLY A 114 -18.03 -6.78 -0.02
C GLY A 114 -18.50 -7.61 -1.21
N GLY A 115 -19.76 -7.44 -1.64
CA GLY A 115 -20.25 -7.98 -2.91
C GLY A 115 -19.79 -7.18 -4.15
N MET A 116 -19.94 -7.76 -5.34
CA MET A 116 -19.85 -7.01 -6.60
C MET A 116 -21.11 -6.14 -6.74
N LYS A 117 -20.94 -4.83 -6.84
CA LYS A 117 -22.07 -3.90 -6.98
C LYS A 117 -22.32 -3.56 -8.45
N PRO A 118 -23.56 -3.63 -8.94
CA PRO A 118 -23.91 -3.15 -10.27
C PRO A 118 -23.70 -1.64 -10.37
N LEU A 119 -23.15 -1.20 -11.50
CA LEU A 119 -22.89 0.20 -11.79
C LEU A 119 -23.91 0.70 -12.81
N GLN A 120 -25.03 1.21 -12.31
CA GLN A 120 -26.10 1.78 -13.11
C GLN A 120 -26.77 2.92 -12.35
N MET A 121 -27.29 3.89 -13.10
CA MET A 121 -28.02 5.04 -12.58
C MET A 121 -29.27 5.22 -13.45
N GLY A 122 -30.44 4.83 -12.93
CA GLY A 122 -31.63 4.65 -13.77
C GLY A 122 -31.34 3.70 -14.93
N SER A 123 -31.69 4.12 -16.15
CA SER A 123 -31.41 3.37 -17.39
C SER A 123 -29.95 3.50 -17.88
N LEU A 124 -29.14 4.36 -17.26
CA LEU A 124 -27.76 4.59 -17.69
C LEU A 124 -26.82 3.57 -17.05
N LYS A 125 -26.52 2.50 -17.79
CA LYS A 125 -25.53 1.50 -17.37
C LYS A 125 -24.08 1.94 -17.61
N ALA A 126 -23.20 1.53 -16.70
CA ALA A 126 -21.76 1.64 -16.92
C ALA A 126 -21.26 0.61 -17.94
N PHE A 127 -20.13 0.91 -18.57
CA PHE A 127 -19.47 0.06 -19.55
C PHE A 127 -17.94 0.24 -19.47
N VAL A 128 -17.20 -0.77 -19.91
CA VAL A 128 -15.74 -0.65 -20.07
C VAL A 128 -15.46 -0.05 -21.45
N THR A 129 -14.58 0.95 -21.52
CA THR A 129 -14.18 1.60 -22.77
C THR A 129 -12.68 1.83 -22.82
N LYS A 130 -12.13 1.85 -24.03
CA LYS A 130 -10.74 2.21 -24.32
C LYS A 130 -10.72 3.59 -24.99
N PHE A 131 -10.03 4.55 -24.40
CA PHE A 131 -9.82 5.88 -24.95
C PHE A 131 -8.77 5.84 -26.08
N ALA A 132 -8.73 6.89 -26.89
CA ALA A 132 -7.74 7.05 -27.96
C ALA A 132 -6.29 6.96 -27.45
N SER A 133 -6.04 7.41 -26.21
CA SER A 133 -4.75 7.26 -25.51
C SER A 133 -4.38 5.81 -25.15
N GLY A 134 -5.25 4.84 -25.45
CA GLY A 134 -5.11 3.45 -25.03
C GLY A 134 -5.55 3.18 -23.59
N HIS A 135 -5.87 4.22 -22.81
CA HIS A 135 -6.34 4.05 -21.43
C HIS A 135 -7.70 3.34 -21.40
N VAL A 136 -7.82 2.30 -20.58
CA VAL A 136 -9.08 1.57 -20.38
C VAL A 136 -9.71 2.00 -19.05
N ALA A 137 -10.98 2.38 -19.09
CA ALA A 137 -11.73 2.79 -17.91
C ALA A 137 -13.12 2.16 -17.84
N VAL A 138 -13.68 2.14 -16.64
CA VAL A 138 -15.12 1.96 -16.45
C VAL A 138 -15.75 3.34 -16.53
N ALA A 139 -16.70 3.51 -17.45
CA ALA A 139 -17.36 4.77 -17.72
C ALA A 139 -18.89 4.63 -17.72
N GLN A 140 -19.58 5.74 -17.58
CA GLN A 140 -21.03 5.84 -17.69
C GLN A 140 -21.37 7.11 -18.46
N ARG A 141 -22.42 7.07 -19.27
CA ARG A 141 -22.94 8.29 -19.93
C ARG A 141 -23.50 9.26 -18.89
N ARG A 142 -23.54 10.55 -19.22
CA ARG A 142 -24.27 11.54 -18.40
C ARG A 142 -25.74 11.63 -18.74
N GLY A 143 -26.13 11.29 -19.97
CA GLY A 143 -27.51 11.23 -20.46
C GLY A 143 -27.68 10.12 -21.50
N GLY A 144 -28.80 10.15 -22.24
CA GLY A 144 -29.07 9.18 -23.32
C GLY A 144 -28.08 9.27 -24.49
N GLU A 145 -27.52 10.46 -24.70
CA GLU A 145 -26.59 10.73 -25.80
C GLU A 145 -25.24 10.01 -25.68
N ARG A 146 -24.57 9.84 -26.82
CA ARG A 146 -23.28 9.13 -26.87
C ARG A 146 -22.19 9.81 -26.03
N LYS A 147 -22.21 11.13 -25.92
CA LYS A 147 -21.30 11.94 -25.12
C LYS A 147 -22.14 12.97 -24.36
N PRO A 148 -21.65 13.54 -23.25
CA PRO A 148 -20.41 13.21 -22.55
C PRO A 148 -20.49 11.93 -21.70
N ILE A 149 -19.32 11.38 -21.39
CA ILE A 149 -19.18 10.23 -20.47
C ILE A 149 -18.35 10.63 -19.25
N LYS A 150 -18.63 10.04 -18.08
CA LYS A 150 -17.81 10.13 -16.87
C LYS A 150 -17.11 8.81 -16.61
N THR A 151 -15.92 8.85 -16.03
CA THR A 151 -15.19 7.65 -15.57
C THR A 151 -15.40 7.45 -14.08
N PHE A 152 -15.41 6.19 -13.65
CA PHE A 152 -15.45 5.86 -12.23
C PHE A 152 -14.06 5.81 -11.62
N SER A 153 -13.93 6.44 -10.47
CA SER A 153 -12.73 6.48 -9.65
C SER A 153 -12.97 5.82 -8.30
N ALA A 154 -11.88 5.44 -7.64
CA ALA A 154 -11.87 4.88 -6.30
C ALA A 154 -10.62 5.38 -5.55
N ASN A 155 -10.51 4.98 -4.28
CA ASN A 155 -9.46 5.45 -3.38
C ASN A 155 -8.06 5.30 -3.97
N SER A 156 -7.22 6.31 -3.72
CA SER A 156 -5.80 6.26 -4.07
C SER A 156 -5.05 5.26 -3.19
N ILE A 157 -3.88 4.82 -3.66
CA ILE A 157 -3.03 3.90 -2.90
C ILE A 157 -2.64 4.45 -1.53
N PRO A 158 -2.21 5.73 -1.38
CA PRO A 158 -1.91 6.29 -0.07
C PRO A 158 -3.09 6.24 0.90
N VAL A 159 -4.30 6.53 0.43
CA VAL A 159 -5.53 6.47 1.25
C VAL A 159 -5.84 5.03 1.68
N MET A 160 -5.67 4.06 0.78
CA MET A 160 -5.87 2.65 1.11
C MET A 160 -4.86 2.13 2.12
N LEU A 161 -3.57 2.45 1.95
CA LEU A 161 -2.50 2.04 2.85
C LEU A 161 -2.62 2.70 4.22
N GLY A 162 -2.97 3.99 4.28
CA GLY A 162 -3.16 4.75 5.51
C GLY A 162 -4.48 4.48 6.22
N ASN A 163 -5.27 3.50 5.78
CA ASN A 163 -6.52 3.18 6.45
C ASN A 163 -6.26 2.58 7.84
N GLU A 164 -6.53 3.36 8.88
CA GLU A 164 -6.29 2.97 10.28
C GLU A 164 -7.07 1.72 10.71
N LYS A 165 -8.30 1.55 10.21
CA LYS A 165 -9.17 0.45 10.63
C LYS A 165 -8.84 -0.88 9.96
N ARG A 166 -8.27 -0.86 8.75
CA ARG A 166 -8.16 -2.05 7.89
C ARG A 166 -6.74 -2.38 7.44
N VAL A 167 -5.80 -1.43 7.47
CA VAL A 167 -4.44 -1.65 6.95
C VAL A 167 -3.39 -1.11 7.91
N TYR A 168 -3.21 0.22 7.99
CA TYR A 168 -2.10 0.77 8.75
C TYR A 168 -2.21 0.44 10.25
N GLY A 169 -3.39 0.61 10.86
CA GLY A 169 -3.56 0.31 12.28
C GLY A 169 -3.40 -1.18 12.61
N VAL A 170 -3.66 -2.08 11.65
CA VAL A 170 -3.39 -3.52 11.78
C VAL A 170 -1.90 -3.83 11.75
N VAL A 171 -1.14 -3.15 10.88
CA VAL A 171 0.30 -3.40 10.71
C VAL A 171 1.16 -2.65 11.74
N LYS A 172 0.70 -1.48 12.21
CA LYS A 172 1.41 -0.62 13.16
C LYS A 172 1.97 -1.34 14.40
N PRO A 173 1.23 -2.22 15.12
CA PRO A 173 1.80 -2.96 16.24
C PRO A 173 2.93 -3.90 15.81
N HIS A 174 2.79 -4.57 14.66
CA HIS A 174 3.80 -5.49 14.13
C HIS A 174 5.10 -4.74 13.78
N ILE A 175 5.01 -3.50 13.27
CA ILE A 175 6.20 -2.66 13.01
C ILE A 175 6.99 -2.43 14.30
N LYS A 176 6.31 -2.11 15.41
CA LYS A 176 6.96 -1.87 16.70
C LYS A 176 7.61 -3.14 17.25
N GLU A 177 6.93 -4.27 17.15
CA GLU A 177 7.46 -5.56 17.60
C GLU A 177 8.66 -6.01 16.77
N ASN A 178 8.54 -5.94 15.44
CA ASN A 178 9.62 -6.24 14.51
C ASN A 178 10.85 -5.36 14.76
N LEU A 179 10.66 -4.09 15.11
CA LEU A 179 11.75 -3.19 15.45
C LEU A 179 12.54 -3.69 16.66
N LYS A 180 11.86 -4.02 17.75
CA LYS A 180 12.48 -4.58 18.96
C LYS A 180 13.24 -5.88 18.66
N ARG A 181 12.59 -6.79 17.93
CA ARG A 181 13.16 -8.09 17.55
C ARG A 181 14.40 -7.93 16.68
N ASN A 182 14.34 -7.06 15.68
CA ASN A 182 15.45 -6.81 14.78
C ASN A 182 16.63 -6.16 15.51
N VAL A 183 16.39 -5.25 16.47
CA VAL A 183 17.49 -4.70 17.28
C VAL A 183 18.14 -5.78 18.11
N GLN A 184 17.36 -6.61 18.81
CA GLN A 184 17.91 -7.71 19.58
C GLN A 184 18.75 -8.63 18.69
N ALA A 185 18.24 -9.00 17.51
CA ALA A 185 18.97 -9.84 16.56
C ALA A 185 20.29 -9.19 16.08
N GLN A 186 20.30 -7.87 15.83
CA GLN A 186 21.54 -7.18 15.42
C GLN A 186 22.55 -7.07 16.57
N VAL A 187 22.09 -6.83 17.80
CA VAL A 187 22.96 -6.80 18.99
C VAL A 187 23.56 -8.18 19.24
N THR A 188 22.74 -9.23 19.27
CA THR A 188 23.20 -10.61 19.43
C THR A 188 24.23 -10.98 18.35
N LYS A 189 23.96 -10.64 17.08
CA LYS A 189 24.89 -10.88 15.98
C LYS A 189 26.25 -10.20 16.17
N ILE A 190 26.31 -9.05 16.83
CA ILE A 190 27.58 -8.35 17.12
C ILE A 190 28.30 -8.99 18.30
N LEU A 191 27.57 -9.49 19.30
CA LEU A 191 28.18 -10.11 20.49
C LEU A 191 28.70 -11.53 20.23
N GLU A 192 28.05 -12.27 19.33
CA GLU A 192 28.40 -13.66 18.98
C GLU A 192 29.36 -13.78 17.78
N GLY A 193 29.56 -12.69 17.04
CA GLY A 193 30.43 -12.63 15.87
C GLY A 193 31.79 -12.05 16.19
#